data_AF-A0A8S8Y2N3-F1
#
_entry.id   AF-A0A8S8Y2N3-F1
#
_cell.length_a   1.000
_cell.length_b   1.000
_cell.length_c   1.000
_cell.angle_alpha   90.00
_cell.angle_beta   90.00
_cell.angle_gamma   90.00
#
_symmetry.space_group_name_H-M   'P 1'
#
loop_
_entity.id
_entity.type
_entity.pdbx_description
1 polymer ?
#
loop_
_entity_poly.entity_id
_entity_poly.type
_entity_poly.pdbx_seq_one_letter_code
_entity_poly.pdbx_strand_id
1 'polypeptide(L)'
;MVLATMLTTSQTTALRPKDTDGDGKPDSYLEHQPDPPLVEDFDDDNDFWSDYDETLCGTNPLDETDFPTDSDGDGTCDVLEDDTDGDGVADGEDAFPFDSEEWMDTDGDGVGDNADTDDDNDSWSDADEERCGSDPQNAVSVPTIIEEDGGCVATKTSPKDDGDDDDSSSSTLWWICVCFPLLLLLLLIPLLYVAKERGDSLLVMVGARNGPEPENTTSRPQFAKGSGTKNDPFVLRPAHVENFGDSVASKESITISKLDPDTLVTITDMAASTNRGRFNMDSIVVEGKADEKGSGSVVFNLLFDDNVTEDDVSGVYTGQIRVGSASVYLQWEVTVGDPEADMLAAADLGLLN
;
A
#
# COMPACT_ATOMS: atom_id res chain seq x y z
N MET A 1 71.47 7.81 43.81
CA MET A 1 70.65 6.60 44.02
C MET A 1 69.22 7.09 44.16
N VAL A 2 68.52 7.25 43.03
CA VAL A 2 67.13 7.74 42.99
C VAL A 2 66.25 6.51 42.93
N LEU A 3 65.51 6.26 44.01
CA LEU A 3 64.58 5.15 44.12
C LEU A 3 63.28 5.58 43.45
N ALA A 4 62.99 5.05 42.26
CA ALA A 4 61.74 5.28 41.55
C ALA A 4 60.68 4.29 42.10
N THR A 5 59.68 4.83 42.77
CA THR A 5 58.50 4.11 43.25
C THR A 5 57.62 3.78 42.05
N MET A 6 57.53 2.49 41.70
CA MET A 6 56.60 1.98 40.69
C MET A 6 55.18 2.02 41.28
N LEU A 7 54.31 2.90 40.77
CA LEU A 7 52.87 2.77 40.98
C LEU A 7 52.35 1.68 40.04
N THR A 8 51.86 0.59 40.61
CA THR A 8 51.09 -0.42 39.89
C THR A 8 49.64 0.04 39.79
N THR A 9 49.21 0.46 38.60
CA THR A 9 47.79 0.67 38.28
C THR A 9 47.10 -0.67 38.10
N SER A 10 46.14 -0.97 38.98
CA SER A 10 45.23 -2.11 38.84
C SER A 10 44.27 -1.81 37.68
N GLN A 11 44.36 -2.56 36.59
CA GLN A 11 43.36 -2.51 35.52
C GLN A 11 42.11 -3.24 36.00
N THR A 12 41.06 -2.48 36.25
CA THR A 12 39.68 -2.99 36.32
C THR A 12 39.33 -3.42 34.89
N THR A 13 39.27 -4.72 34.61
CA THR A 13 38.68 -5.25 33.37
C THR A 13 37.20 -4.91 33.39
N ALA A 14 36.81 -3.84 32.69
CA ALA A 14 35.42 -3.58 32.34
C ALA A 14 34.93 -4.76 31.47
N LEU A 15 33.83 -5.39 31.87
CA LEU A 15 33.13 -6.35 31.03
C LEU A 15 32.66 -5.57 29.80
N ARG A 16 33.13 -5.95 28.61
CA ARG A 16 32.55 -5.44 27.37
C ARG A 16 31.17 -6.08 27.21
N PRO A 17 30.15 -5.34 26.77
CA PRO A 17 28.87 -5.94 26.37
C PRO A 17 29.08 -6.99 25.27
N LYS A 18 28.11 -7.89 25.11
CA LYS A 18 28.07 -8.81 23.97
C LYS A 18 27.80 -7.97 22.70
N ASP A 19 28.39 -8.40 21.60
CA ASP A 19 28.46 -7.74 20.31
C ASP A 19 28.62 -8.92 19.34
N THR A 20 27.49 -9.38 18.78
CA THR A 20 27.35 -10.68 18.12
C THR A 20 27.90 -10.64 16.70
N ASP A 21 27.60 -9.59 15.95
CA ASP A 21 28.06 -9.37 14.58
C ASP A 21 29.44 -8.66 14.50
N GLY A 22 29.86 -7.97 15.57
CA GLY A 22 31.13 -7.27 15.65
C GLY A 22 31.14 -5.87 15.02
N ASP A 23 29.99 -5.23 14.78
CA ASP A 23 29.92 -3.89 14.17
C ASP A 23 30.35 -2.77 15.14
N GLY A 24 30.52 -3.11 16.43
CA GLY A 24 30.94 -2.21 17.49
C GLY A 24 29.78 -1.58 18.26
N LYS A 25 28.54 -1.95 17.96
CA LYS A 25 27.35 -1.77 18.78
C LYS A 25 27.11 -3.03 19.63
N PRO A 26 26.67 -2.87 20.89
CA PRO A 26 26.35 -4.00 21.75
C PRO A 26 24.91 -4.53 21.59
N ASP A 27 24.76 -5.86 21.65
CA ASP A 27 23.47 -6.58 21.65
C ASP A 27 22.43 -6.05 22.65
N SER A 28 22.88 -5.51 23.77
CA SER A 28 21.97 -5.03 24.82
C SER A 28 22.62 -4.08 25.80
N TYR A 29 21.79 -3.21 26.39
CA TYR A 29 22.21 -2.28 27.42
C TYR A 29 22.71 -2.99 28.71
N LEU A 30 23.95 -2.68 29.11
CA LEU A 30 24.39 -2.92 30.48
C LEU A 30 23.86 -1.81 31.40
N GLU A 31 23.39 -2.19 32.59
CA GLU A 31 22.82 -1.30 33.64
C GLU A 31 23.79 -0.19 34.12
N HIS A 32 25.04 -0.18 33.64
CA HIS A 32 26.04 0.85 33.87
C HIS A 32 26.77 1.20 32.56
N GLN A 33 26.20 2.12 31.82
CA GLN A 33 26.73 2.65 30.56
C GLN A 33 28.10 3.35 30.77
N PRO A 34 29.13 3.04 29.98
CA PRO A 34 30.29 3.92 29.86
C PRO A 34 29.90 5.26 29.21
N ASP A 35 30.70 6.31 29.43
CA ASP A 35 30.52 7.64 28.83
C ASP A 35 31.48 7.76 27.62
N PRO A 36 31.01 8.02 26.38
CA PRO A 36 29.61 8.26 25.96
C PRO A 36 28.73 6.99 25.94
N PRO A 37 27.40 7.14 26.03
CA PRO A 37 26.45 6.01 26.04
C PRO A 37 26.57 5.17 24.76
N LEU A 38 26.41 3.86 24.91
CA LEU A 38 26.43 2.92 23.79
C LEU A 38 25.05 2.92 23.13
N VAL A 39 25.03 2.86 21.80
CA VAL A 39 23.81 2.70 20.99
C VAL A 39 23.51 1.20 20.95
N GLU A 40 22.26 0.79 21.21
CA GLU A 40 21.84 -0.60 21.09
C GLU A 40 21.91 -1.04 19.63
N ASP A 41 22.27 -2.29 19.40
CA ASP A 41 22.15 -2.90 18.09
C ASP A 41 20.76 -3.50 17.93
N PHE A 42 20.16 -3.33 16.76
CA PHE A 42 18.77 -3.75 16.51
C PHE A 42 18.67 -4.88 15.49
N ASP A 43 19.81 -5.31 14.96
CA ASP A 43 20.01 -6.41 14.02
C ASP A 43 21.29 -7.12 14.47
N ASP A 44 21.18 -7.87 15.56
CA ASP A 44 22.31 -8.40 16.33
C ASP A 44 23.19 -9.38 15.53
N ASP A 45 22.69 -9.97 14.45
CA ASP A 45 23.43 -10.87 13.56
C ASP A 45 23.61 -10.35 12.12
N ASN A 46 23.07 -9.17 11.85
CA ASN A 46 23.25 -8.38 10.64
C ASN A 46 22.71 -9.09 9.37
N ASP A 47 21.57 -9.76 9.48
CA ASP A 47 20.89 -10.50 8.42
C ASP A 47 19.77 -9.72 7.70
N PHE A 48 19.64 -8.42 8.03
CA PHE A 48 18.64 -7.45 7.55
C PHE A 48 17.26 -7.53 8.22
N TRP A 49 17.07 -8.40 9.21
CA TRP A 49 15.88 -8.39 10.05
C TRP A 49 16.18 -7.76 11.40
N SER A 50 15.19 -7.04 11.95
CA SER A 50 15.37 -6.48 13.29
C SER A 50 15.08 -7.53 14.35
N ASP A 51 15.76 -7.45 15.50
CA ASP A 51 15.50 -8.28 16.68
C ASP A 51 14.02 -8.31 17.07
N TYR A 52 13.33 -7.17 16.88
CA TYR A 52 11.91 -7.03 17.16
C TYR A 52 11.07 -7.85 16.17
N ASP A 53 11.34 -7.72 14.88
CA ASP A 53 10.61 -8.43 13.83
C ASP A 53 10.86 -9.92 13.91
N GLU A 54 12.11 -10.35 14.06
CA GLU A 54 12.46 -11.75 14.27
C GLU A 54 11.78 -12.38 15.49
N THR A 55 11.71 -11.63 16.60
CA THR A 55 10.98 -12.09 17.79
C THR A 55 9.49 -12.27 17.50
N LEU A 56 8.89 -11.43 16.65
CA LEU A 56 7.49 -11.57 16.23
C LEU A 56 7.30 -12.74 15.26
N CYS A 57 8.25 -12.93 14.34
CA CYS A 57 8.24 -13.98 13.33
C CYS A 57 8.66 -15.35 13.90
N GLY A 58 9.25 -15.37 15.10
CA GLY A 58 9.65 -16.57 15.82
C GLY A 58 11.01 -17.12 15.42
N THR A 59 11.85 -16.30 14.81
CA THR A 59 13.24 -16.62 14.45
C THR A 59 14.21 -16.16 15.53
N ASN A 60 15.52 -16.33 15.34
CA ASN A 60 16.51 -16.12 16.38
C ASN A 60 17.43 -14.94 16.05
N PRO A 61 17.34 -13.82 16.80
CA PRO A 61 18.11 -12.61 16.53
C PRO A 61 19.63 -12.66 16.68
N LEU A 62 20.18 -13.84 16.90
CA LEU A 62 21.60 -14.04 17.15
C LEU A 62 22.21 -15.06 16.19
N ASP A 63 21.46 -15.48 15.17
CA ASP A 63 21.82 -16.50 14.19
C ASP A 63 21.41 -16.07 12.78
N GLU A 64 22.37 -15.48 12.05
CA GLU A 64 22.26 -15.00 10.65
C GLU A 64 21.68 -16.02 9.63
N THR A 65 21.50 -17.27 10.03
CA THR A 65 20.94 -18.34 9.20
C THR A 65 19.49 -18.70 9.53
N ASP A 66 18.93 -18.10 10.57
CA ASP A 66 17.57 -18.28 11.07
C ASP A 66 16.82 -16.95 10.91
N PHE A 67 16.51 -16.58 9.67
CA PHE A 67 15.77 -15.35 9.34
C PHE A 67 14.30 -15.63 8.98
N PRO A 68 13.39 -14.64 9.15
CA PRO A 68 11.99 -14.76 8.79
C PRO A 68 11.74 -15.07 7.31
N THR A 69 10.61 -15.71 7.02
CA THR A 69 10.14 -15.93 5.65
C THR A 69 9.34 -14.69 5.22
N ASP A 70 9.63 -14.18 4.03
CA ASP A 70 9.07 -12.95 3.44
C ASP A 70 8.94 -13.19 1.93
N SER A 71 7.74 -13.57 1.53
CA SER A 71 7.44 -14.07 0.19
C SER A 71 7.28 -12.94 -0.82
N ASP A 72 6.84 -11.76 -0.40
CA ASP A 72 6.66 -10.58 -1.26
C ASP A 72 7.83 -9.58 -1.20
N GLY A 73 8.70 -9.69 -0.20
CA GLY A 73 9.91 -8.89 -0.01
C GLY A 73 9.64 -7.49 0.53
N ASP A 74 8.51 -7.26 1.21
CA ASP A 74 8.11 -5.95 1.72
C ASP A 74 8.75 -5.58 3.08
N GLY A 75 9.42 -6.54 3.72
CA GLY A 75 10.06 -6.40 5.03
C GLY A 75 9.14 -6.76 6.21
N THR A 76 7.98 -7.33 5.94
CA THR A 76 7.11 -8.02 6.89
C THR A 76 7.27 -9.52 6.67
N CYS A 77 7.16 -10.32 7.72
CA CYS A 77 7.22 -11.77 7.55
C CYS A 77 5.84 -12.37 7.30
N ASP A 78 5.78 -13.42 6.49
CA ASP A 78 4.56 -14.13 6.06
C ASP A 78 3.58 -14.40 7.21
N VAL A 79 4.11 -14.71 8.41
CA VAL A 79 3.28 -15.08 9.58
C VAL A 79 2.48 -13.92 10.19
N LEU A 80 2.77 -12.68 9.80
CA LEU A 80 2.09 -11.47 10.25
C LEU A 80 1.12 -10.91 9.20
N GLU A 81 0.98 -11.60 8.07
CA GLU A 81 0.27 -11.11 6.90
C GLU A 81 -1.04 -11.88 6.67
N ASP A 82 -1.96 -11.21 5.98
CA ASP A 82 -3.23 -11.81 5.52
C ASP A 82 -3.18 -12.12 3.99
N ASP A 83 -2.14 -11.65 3.30
CA ASP A 83 -1.86 -11.72 1.85
C ASP A 83 -0.33 -11.83 1.74
N THR A 84 0.18 -13.05 1.67
CA THR A 84 1.59 -13.38 1.90
C THR A 84 2.48 -13.10 0.68
N ASP A 85 1.96 -13.17 -0.54
CA ASP A 85 2.73 -12.89 -1.76
C ASP A 85 2.41 -11.52 -2.39
N GLY A 86 1.49 -10.76 -1.80
CA GLY A 86 1.25 -9.36 -2.10
C GLY A 86 0.58 -9.14 -3.46
N ASP A 87 -0.09 -10.16 -4.01
CA ASP A 87 -0.77 -10.08 -5.30
C ASP A 87 -2.14 -9.37 -5.23
N GLY A 88 -2.64 -9.16 -4.01
CA GLY A 88 -3.90 -8.50 -3.69
C GLY A 88 -5.07 -9.44 -3.40
N VAL A 89 -4.85 -10.75 -3.39
CA VAL A 89 -5.80 -11.79 -2.98
C VAL A 89 -5.34 -12.33 -1.62
N ALA A 90 -6.23 -12.30 -0.63
CA ALA A 90 -5.88 -12.77 0.71
C ALA A 90 -5.64 -14.30 0.71
N ASP A 91 -4.68 -14.78 1.50
CA ASP A 91 -4.26 -16.20 1.60
C ASP A 91 -5.43 -17.19 1.77
N GLY A 92 -6.51 -16.75 2.42
CA GLY A 92 -7.70 -17.55 2.66
C GLY A 92 -8.63 -17.72 1.46
N GLU A 93 -8.50 -16.85 0.46
CA GLU A 93 -9.20 -16.87 -0.83
C GLU A 93 -8.28 -17.25 -1.99
N ASP A 94 -6.96 -17.30 -1.74
CA ASP A 94 -5.92 -17.63 -2.70
C ASP A 94 -5.65 -19.15 -2.79
N ALA A 95 -5.57 -19.69 -4.01
CA ALA A 95 -5.19 -21.08 -4.26
C ALA A 95 -3.68 -21.34 -4.13
N PHE A 96 -2.84 -20.33 -4.39
CA PHE A 96 -1.38 -20.33 -4.29
C PHE A 96 -0.86 -19.15 -3.46
N PRO A 97 -1.05 -19.14 -2.12
CA PRO A 97 -0.71 -18.00 -1.24
C PRO A 97 0.78 -17.58 -1.13
N PHE A 98 1.66 -18.17 -1.95
CA PHE A 98 3.10 -17.89 -1.93
C PHE A 98 3.64 -17.64 -3.35
N ASP A 99 2.75 -17.46 -4.32
CA ASP A 99 3.08 -17.25 -5.73
C ASP A 99 2.27 -16.07 -6.27
N SER A 100 2.87 -14.89 -6.21
CA SER A 100 2.24 -13.63 -6.64
C SER A 100 1.76 -13.59 -8.10
N GLU A 101 2.11 -14.61 -8.91
CA GLU A 101 1.65 -14.76 -10.29
C GLU A 101 0.40 -15.65 -10.41
N GLU A 102 -0.10 -16.28 -9.34
CA GLU A 102 -1.21 -17.25 -9.36
C GLU A 102 -2.13 -17.11 -8.14
N TRP A 103 -3.44 -16.92 -8.37
CA TRP A 103 -4.42 -16.84 -7.27
C TRP A 103 -5.61 -17.81 -7.41
N MET A 104 -5.78 -18.41 -8.59
CA MET A 104 -6.95 -19.22 -8.94
C MET A 104 -6.52 -20.58 -9.51
N ASP A 105 -7.25 -21.63 -9.14
CA ASP A 105 -7.11 -23.01 -9.62
C ASP A 105 -8.53 -23.52 -9.92
N THR A 106 -9.01 -23.28 -11.15
CA THR A 106 -10.42 -23.46 -11.52
C THR A 106 -10.83 -24.95 -11.52
N ASP A 107 -9.95 -25.86 -11.94
CA ASP A 107 -10.22 -27.29 -12.01
C ASP A 107 -9.71 -28.08 -10.79
N GLY A 108 -8.84 -27.48 -9.97
CA GLY A 108 -8.30 -28.06 -8.74
C GLY A 108 -7.14 -29.03 -8.97
N ASP A 109 -6.39 -28.91 -10.07
CA ASP A 109 -5.28 -29.80 -10.39
C ASP A 109 -3.93 -29.40 -9.76
N GLY A 110 -3.88 -28.19 -9.18
CA GLY A 110 -2.72 -27.63 -8.51
C GLY A 110 -1.74 -26.89 -9.40
N VAL A 111 -2.12 -26.55 -10.63
CA VAL A 111 -1.50 -25.53 -11.49
C VAL A 111 -2.45 -24.33 -11.52
N GLY A 112 -1.93 -23.11 -11.36
CA GLY A 112 -2.79 -21.92 -11.36
C GLY A 112 -3.21 -21.53 -12.77
N ASP A 113 -4.38 -20.89 -12.89
CA ASP A 113 -5.01 -20.51 -14.16
C ASP A 113 -4.10 -19.61 -15.05
N ASN A 114 -3.11 -18.88 -14.51
CA ASN A 114 -2.21 -18.10 -15.36
C ASN A 114 -1.12 -18.97 -16.05
N ALA A 115 -0.76 -20.11 -15.47
CA ALA A 115 0.23 -21.05 -15.97
C ALA A 115 -0.39 -22.31 -16.60
N ASP A 116 -1.62 -22.65 -16.24
CA ASP A 116 -2.39 -23.69 -16.89
C ASP A 116 -2.78 -23.26 -18.32
N THR A 117 -3.08 -24.24 -19.15
CA THR A 117 -3.45 -24.05 -20.56
C THR A 117 -4.85 -24.59 -20.87
N ASP A 118 -5.56 -25.10 -19.86
CA ASP A 118 -6.90 -25.72 -19.89
C ASP A 118 -7.55 -25.54 -18.50
N ASP A 119 -7.86 -24.28 -18.13
CA ASP A 119 -8.21 -23.86 -16.76
C ASP A 119 -9.38 -24.66 -16.14
N ASP A 120 -10.28 -25.19 -16.96
CA ASP A 120 -11.44 -25.97 -16.51
C ASP A 120 -11.38 -27.48 -16.80
N ASN A 121 -10.29 -27.91 -17.46
CA ASN A 121 -9.94 -29.28 -17.79
C ASN A 121 -11.05 -30.06 -18.53
N ASP A 122 -11.77 -29.37 -19.41
CA ASP A 122 -12.78 -29.95 -20.28
C ASP A 122 -12.21 -30.52 -21.60
N SER A 123 -10.88 -30.59 -21.68
CA SER A 123 -10.05 -31.04 -22.81
C SER A 123 -9.91 -30.03 -23.94
N TRP A 124 -10.20 -28.76 -23.70
CA TRP A 124 -10.03 -27.67 -24.64
C TRP A 124 -9.12 -26.61 -24.06
N SER A 125 -8.01 -26.32 -24.73
CA SER A 125 -7.10 -25.30 -24.21
C SER A 125 -7.73 -23.90 -24.25
N ASP A 126 -7.39 -23.03 -23.30
CA ASP A 126 -7.92 -21.66 -23.20
C ASP A 126 -7.69 -20.86 -24.49
N ALA A 127 -6.55 -21.09 -25.14
CA ALA A 127 -6.21 -20.45 -26.42
C ALA A 127 -7.16 -20.86 -27.56
N ASP A 128 -7.65 -22.09 -27.55
CA ASP A 128 -8.68 -22.55 -28.47
C ASP A 128 -10.04 -21.99 -28.05
N GLU A 129 -10.36 -21.97 -26.77
CA GLU A 129 -11.63 -21.46 -26.27
C GLU A 129 -11.84 -19.96 -26.49
N GLU A 130 -10.85 -19.14 -26.17
CA GLU A 130 -10.84 -17.70 -26.44
C GLU A 130 -10.99 -17.43 -27.95
N ARG A 131 -10.34 -18.25 -28.78
CA ARG A 131 -10.46 -18.18 -30.25
C ARG A 131 -11.87 -18.52 -30.73
N CYS A 132 -12.52 -19.48 -30.09
CA CYS A 132 -13.82 -20.00 -30.48
C CYS A 132 -14.99 -19.27 -29.79
N GLY A 133 -14.71 -18.45 -28.78
CA GLY A 133 -15.67 -17.66 -28.02
C GLY A 133 -16.42 -18.45 -26.94
N SER A 134 -15.82 -19.53 -26.46
CA SER A 134 -16.22 -20.21 -25.22
C SER A 134 -15.53 -19.59 -23.99
N ASP A 135 -15.81 -20.12 -22.80
CA ASP A 135 -15.38 -19.54 -21.52
C ASP A 135 -14.38 -20.53 -20.90
N PRO A 136 -13.08 -20.17 -20.80
CA PRO A 136 -12.01 -21.07 -20.38
C PRO A 136 -12.12 -21.58 -18.94
N GLN A 137 -12.90 -20.89 -18.10
CA GLN A 137 -13.06 -21.25 -16.70
C GLN A 137 -14.37 -22.03 -16.43
N ASN A 138 -14.96 -22.63 -17.46
CA ASN A 138 -16.28 -23.25 -17.34
C ASN A 138 -16.42 -24.48 -18.23
N ALA A 139 -16.20 -25.66 -17.64
CA ALA A 139 -16.15 -26.95 -18.34
C ALA A 139 -17.43 -27.38 -19.10
N VAL A 140 -18.50 -26.58 -19.03
CA VAL A 140 -19.74 -26.78 -19.81
C VAL A 140 -19.74 -25.93 -21.09
N SER A 141 -18.83 -24.96 -21.19
CA SER A 141 -18.78 -23.92 -22.20
C SER A 141 -18.09 -24.33 -23.49
N VAL A 142 -17.75 -25.60 -23.72
CA VAL A 142 -17.06 -26.12 -24.91
C VAL A 142 -17.36 -25.46 -26.29
N PRO A 143 -16.34 -25.32 -27.16
CA PRO A 143 -16.52 -24.95 -28.57
C PRO A 143 -17.50 -25.88 -29.32
N THR A 144 -18.48 -25.29 -30.01
CA THR A 144 -19.54 -26.06 -30.69
C THR A 144 -19.19 -26.57 -32.09
N ILE A 145 -18.11 -26.06 -32.73
CA ILE A 145 -17.72 -26.47 -34.09
C ILE A 145 -16.20 -26.26 -34.31
N ILE A 146 -15.43 -27.36 -34.37
CA ILE A 146 -14.11 -27.35 -35.03
C ILE A 146 -14.28 -27.92 -36.43
N GLU A 147 -13.82 -27.21 -37.45
CA GLU A 147 -13.63 -27.81 -38.77
C GLU A 147 -12.42 -28.76 -38.78
N GLU A 148 -12.35 -29.67 -39.76
CA GLU A 148 -11.27 -30.66 -39.92
C GLU A 148 -9.85 -30.03 -40.11
N ASP A 149 -9.77 -28.70 -40.25
CA ASP A 149 -8.55 -27.92 -40.40
C ASP A 149 -8.12 -27.14 -39.13
N GLY A 150 -8.83 -27.31 -38.00
CA GLY A 150 -8.54 -26.60 -36.75
C GLY A 150 -9.08 -25.17 -36.71
N GLY A 151 -9.95 -24.78 -37.65
CA GLY A 151 -10.65 -23.50 -37.64
C GLY A 151 -11.94 -23.55 -36.82
N CYS A 152 -12.13 -22.56 -35.95
CA CYS A 152 -13.42 -22.29 -35.33
C CYS A 152 -14.25 -21.31 -36.15
N VAL A 153 -15.51 -21.67 -36.42
CA VAL A 153 -16.48 -20.75 -37.02
C VAL A 153 -17.08 -19.91 -35.90
N ALA A 154 -16.47 -18.76 -35.62
CA ALA A 154 -17.13 -17.73 -34.83
C ALA A 154 -18.44 -17.36 -35.54
N THR A 155 -19.59 -17.80 -35.01
CA THR A 155 -20.89 -17.29 -35.45
C THR A 155 -21.02 -15.85 -34.94
N LYS A 156 -20.24 -14.92 -35.52
CA LYS A 156 -20.65 -13.52 -35.62
C LYS A 156 -21.81 -13.45 -36.60
N THR A 157 -22.95 -14.01 -36.24
CA THR A 157 -24.21 -13.49 -36.73
C THR A 157 -24.46 -12.18 -36.00
N SER A 158 -23.77 -11.12 -36.43
CA SER A 158 -24.40 -9.80 -36.43
C SER A 158 -25.74 -9.99 -37.14
N PRO A 159 -26.89 -9.68 -36.51
CA PRO A 159 -28.17 -9.83 -37.17
C PRO A 159 -28.18 -8.92 -38.40
N LYS A 160 -28.12 -9.53 -39.59
CA LYS A 160 -28.62 -8.87 -40.79
C LYS A 160 -30.13 -8.85 -40.65
N ASP A 161 -30.59 -7.63 -40.45
CA ASP A 161 -31.92 -7.14 -40.72
C ASP A 161 -32.46 -7.74 -42.03
N ASP A 162 -33.21 -8.83 -41.90
CA ASP A 162 -34.15 -9.31 -42.91
C ASP A 162 -35.33 -9.88 -42.10
N GLY A 163 -36.37 -9.07 -42.00
CA GLY A 163 -37.62 -9.46 -41.39
C GLY A 163 -38.27 -10.61 -42.14
N ASP A 164 -38.91 -11.51 -41.41
CA ASP A 164 -40.27 -11.96 -41.67
C ASP A 164 -40.79 -12.73 -40.44
N ASP A 165 -42.07 -12.55 -40.21
CA ASP A 165 -42.86 -12.94 -39.05
C ASP A 165 -42.82 -14.45 -38.74
N ASP A 166 -42.90 -14.82 -37.45
CA ASP A 166 -43.92 -15.79 -36.98
C ASP A 166 -43.90 -16.01 -35.46
N ASP A 167 -45.11 -16.14 -34.93
CA ASP A 167 -45.52 -16.31 -33.54
C ASP A 167 -44.90 -17.52 -32.82
N SER A 168 -44.50 -17.36 -31.55
CA SER A 168 -44.97 -18.21 -30.44
C SER A 168 -44.35 -17.81 -29.10
N SER A 169 -45.17 -17.20 -28.25
CA SER A 169 -44.88 -16.87 -26.87
C SER A 169 -44.76 -18.16 -26.02
N SER A 170 -43.51 -18.57 -25.75
CA SER A 170 -43.16 -19.56 -24.73
C SER A 170 -43.36 -18.95 -23.34
N SER A 171 -44.34 -19.51 -22.64
CA SER A 171 -44.95 -19.03 -21.42
C SER A 171 -44.22 -19.53 -20.16
N THR A 172 -42.92 -19.27 -20.07
CA THR A 172 -42.10 -19.66 -18.89
C THR A 172 -41.26 -18.54 -18.28
N LEU A 173 -41.03 -17.41 -18.97
CA LEU A 173 -40.23 -16.30 -18.42
C LEU A 173 -41.00 -15.29 -17.56
N TRP A 174 -42.33 -15.34 -17.52
CA TRP A 174 -43.11 -14.35 -16.77
C TRP A 174 -42.95 -14.49 -15.24
N TRP A 175 -42.63 -15.70 -14.76
CA TRP A 175 -42.42 -15.98 -13.34
C TRP A 175 -41.03 -15.51 -12.88
N ILE A 176 -40.02 -15.55 -13.76
CA ILE A 176 -38.68 -15.04 -13.48
C ILE A 176 -38.71 -13.52 -13.30
N CYS A 177 -39.44 -12.80 -14.14
CA CYS A 177 -39.58 -11.34 -14.04
C CYS A 177 -40.30 -10.85 -12.78
N VAL A 178 -41.05 -11.70 -12.07
CA VAL A 178 -41.79 -11.34 -10.86
C VAL A 178 -41.15 -11.91 -9.59
N CYS A 179 -40.66 -13.16 -9.65
CA CYS A 179 -40.07 -13.84 -8.50
C CYS A 179 -38.61 -13.44 -8.24
N PHE A 180 -37.81 -13.21 -9.29
CA PHE A 180 -36.41 -12.81 -9.13
C PHE A 180 -36.25 -11.44 -8.44
N PRO A 181 -36.97 -10.37 -8.83
CA PRO A 181 -36.90 -9.10 -8.11
C PRO A 181 -37.47 -9.18 -6.69
N LEU A 182 -38.47 -10.04 -6.42
CA LEU A 182 -39.00 -10.27 -5.07
C LEU A 182 -38.01 -10.99 -4.15
N LEU A 183 -37.25 -11.93 -4.70
CA LEU A 183 -36.20 -12.67 -3.98
C LEU A 183 -34.98 -11.79 -3.72
N LEU A 184 -34.59 -10.97 -4.70
CA LEU A 184 -33.54 -9.96 -4.54
C LEU A 184 -33.93 -8.92 -3.48
N LEU A 185 -35.18 -8.47 -3.47
CA LEU A 185 -35.69 -7.54 -2.45
C LEU A 185 -35.71 -8.18 -1.05
N LEU A 186 -36.02 -9.48 -0.95
CA LEU A 186 -35.98 -10.22 0.31
C LEU A 186 -34.56 -10.43 0.86
N LEU A 187 -33.54 -10.51 -0.01
CA LEU A 187 -32.13 -10.57 0.37
C LEU A 187 -31.57 -9.19 0.76
N LEU A 188 -32.03 -8.13 0.09
CA LEU A 188 -31.61 -6.75 0.38
C LEU A 188 -32.12 -6.23 1.72
N ILE A 189 -33.32 -6.64 2.17
CA ILE A 189 -33.91 -6.19 3.44
C ILE A 189 -33.03 -6.53 4.68
N PRO A 190 -32.54 -7.77 4.87
CA PRO A 190 -31.64 -8.09 5.97
C PRO A 190 -30.25 -7.46 5.78
N LEU A 191 -29.75 -7.33 4.55
CA LEU A 191 -28.48 -6.65 4.27
C LEU A 191 -28.54 -5.17 4.67
N LEU A 192 -29.65 -4.49 4.34
CA LEU A 192 -29.93 -3.11 4.76
C LEU A 192 -30.12 -2.98 6.27
N TYR A 193 -30.66 -4.00 6.92
CA TYR A 193 -30.81 -4.03 8.38
C TYR A 193 -29.44 -4.14 9.08
N VAL A 194 -28.54 -4.99 8.56
CA VAL A 194 -27.17 -5.14 9.05
C VAL A 194 -26.32 -3.88 8.77
N ALA A 195 -26.42 -3.31 7.56
CA ALA A 195 -25.74 -2.06 7.22
C ALA A 195 -26.20 -0.88 8.09
N LYS A 196 -27.50 -0.84 8.46
CA LYS A 196 -28.05 0.17 9.38
C LYS A 196 -27.51 0.04 10.81
N GLU A 197 -27.20 -1.16 11.28
CA GLU A 197 -26.60 -1.37 12.61
C GLU A 197 -25.09 -1.07 12.64
N ARG A 198 -24.39 -1.21 11.50
CA ARG A 198 -22.95 -0.87 11.38
C ARG A 198 -22.67 0.61 11.11
N GLY A 199 -23.66 1.41 10.71
CA GLY A 199 -23.47 2.83 10.41
C GLY A 199 -22.82 3.10 9.06
N ASP A 200 -22.50 2.04 8.30
CA ASP A 200 -21.94 2.14 6.96
C ASP A 200 -23.06 2.51 5.98
N SER A 201 -22.96 3.72 5.45
CA SER A 201 -23.93 4.22 4.49
C SER A 201 -23.78 3.46 3.18
N LEU A 202 -24.79 2.65 2.84
CA LEU A 202 -25.03 2.04 1.52
C LEU A 202 -25.41 3.12 0.46
N LEU A 203 -24.64 4.20 0.42
CA LEU A 203 -24.87 5.43 -0.33
C LEU A 203 -23.65 5.77 -1.21
N VAL A 204 -22.76 4.79 -1.41
CA VAL A 204 -21.59 4.91 -2.30
C VAL A 204 -21.93 4.52 -3.75
N MET A 205 -23.05 3.83 -3.99
CA MET A 205 -23.40 3.30 -5.33
C MET A 205 -24.53 4.03 -6.06
N VAL A 206 -25.08 5.14 -5.54
CA VAL A 206 -26.08 5.96 -6.26
C VAL A 206 -25.85 7.45 -6.01
N GLY A 207 -24.95 8.02 -6.80
CA GLY A 207 -24.70 9.45 -6.87
C GLY A 207 -23.20 9.69 -7.01
N ALA A 208 -22.76 10.05 -8.22
CA ALA A 208 -21.47 10.70 -8.42
C ALA A 208 -21.50 12.02 -7.64
N ARG A 209 -21.20 11.95 -6.34
CA ARG A 209 -21.00 13.12 -5.50
C ARG A 209 -19.67 13.73 -5.92
N ASN A 210 -19.66 15.03 -6.14
CA ASN A 210 -18.46 15.73 -6.55
C ASN A 210 -17.47 15.71 -5.37
N GLY A 211 -16.35 15.03 -5.59
CA GLY A 211 -15.21 15.03 -4.69
C GLY A 211 -14.43 16.34 -4.78
N PRO A 212 -13.33 16.44 -4.01
CA PRO A 212 -12.40 17.56 -4.13
C PRO A 212 -11.74 17.59 -5.51
N GLU A 213 -12.19 18.43 -6.45
CA GLU A 213 -11.55 18.49 -7.77
C GLU A 213 -10.42 19.54 -7.85
N PRO A 214 -9.33 19.28 -8.59
CA PRO A 214 -8.15 20.17 -8.64
C PRO A 214 -8.49 21.59 -9.11
N GLU A 215 -9.31 21.73 -10.16
CA GLU A 215 -9.70 23.04 -10.70
C GLU A 215 -10.59 23.85 -9.75
N ASN A 216 -11.16 23.21 -8.73
CA ASN A 216 -11.99 23.86 -7.73
C ASN A 216 -11.26 24.02 -6.38
N THR A 217 -9.97 23.68 -6.31
CA THR A 217 -9.17 23.71 -5.08
C THR A 217 -8.22 24.92 -5.08
N THR A 218 -8.18 25.63 -3.94
CA THR A 218 -7.27 26.76 -3.71
C THR A 218 -6.65 26.66 -2.32
N SER A 219 -5.47 27.22 -2.08
CA SER A 219 -4.79 27.12 -0.78
C SER A 219 -4.36 28.45 -0.17
N ARG A 220 -4.15 28.43 1.15
CA ARG A 220 -3.52 29.48 1.94
C ARG A 220 -2.52 28.85 2.92
N PRO A 221 -1.21 29.12 2.79
CA PRO A 221 -0.56 29.91 1.73
C PRO A 221 -0.72 29.30 0.33
N GLN A 222 -0.55 30.11 -0.73
CA GLN A 222 -0.71 29.61 -2.11
C GLN A 222 0.37 28.57 -2.43
N PHE A 223 -0.03 27.49 -3.11
CA PHE A 223 0.86 26.47 -3.65
C PHE A 223 1.98 27.09 -4.50
N ALA A 224 3.16 26.48 -4.43
CA ALA A 224 4.33 26.92 -5.17
C ALA A 224 4.20 26.65 -6.68
N LYS A 225 3.66 25.49 -7.06
CA LYS A 225 3.40 25.07 -8.45
C LYS A 225 2.41 23.89 -8.50
N GLY A 226 2.07 23.45 -9.71
CA GLY A 226 1.21 22.28 -9.95
C GLY A 226 -0.26 22.61 -10.16
N SER A 227 -1.00 21.65 -10.75
CA SER A 227 -2.43 21.75 -11.03
C SER A 227 -3.30 20.91 -10.09
N GLY A 228 -2.69 20.08 -9.23
CA GLY A 228 -3.37 19.25 -8.23
C GLY A 228 -3.79 17.87 -8.71
N THR A 229 -3.38 17.46 -9.91
CA THR A 229 -3.65 16.12 -10.47
C THR A 229 -2.59 15.11 -10.04
N LYS A 230 -2.84 13.80 -10.18
CA LYS A 230 -1.86 12.75 -9.85
C LYS A 230 -0.51 12.95 -10.55
N ASN A 231 -0.54 13.38 -11.82
CA ASN A 231 0.67 13.59 -12.63
C ASN A 231 1.28 14.99 -12.48
N ASP A 232 0.56 15.92 -11.87
CA ASP A 232 0.99 17.31 -11.63
C ASP A 232 0.42 17.83 -10.30
N PRO A 233 0.89 17.29 -9.16
CA PRO A 233 0.35 17.57 -7.84
C PRO A 233 0.63 19.01 -7.41
N PHE A 234 -0.18 19.56 -6.50
CA PHE A 234 0.08 20.86 -5.90
C PHE A 234 1.32 20.79 -5.00
N VAL A 235 2.36 21.54 -5.36
CA VAL A 235 3.61 21.54 -4.62
C VAL A 235 3.58 22.60 -3.54
N LEU A 236 3.81 22.18 -2.30
CA LEU A 236 3.93 23.02 -1.13
C LEU A 236 5.29 23.73 -1.10
N ARG A 237 5.43 24.73 -0.22
CA ARG A 237 6.73 25.38 -0.05
C ARG A 237 7.69 24.38 0.61
N PRO A 238 8.92 24.24 0.09
CA PRO A 238 9.91 23.37 0.71
C PRO A 238 10.16 23.79 2.16
N ALA A 239 10.37 22.81 3.03
CA ALA A 239 10.79 23.03 4.40
C ALA A 239 12.21 22.48 4.62
N HIS A 240 12.87 23.01 5.64
CA HIS A 240 14.22 22.63 6.01
C HIS A 240 14.31 22.41 7.52
N VAL A 241 14.92 21.31 7.89
CA VAL A 241 15.22 20.90 9.26
C VAL A 241 16.72 20.99 9.45
N GLU A 242 17.17 21.87 10.36
CA GLU A 242 18.60 22.13 10.55
C GLU A 242 19.33 21.02 11.32
N ASN A 243 18.68 20.38 12.31
CA ASN A 243 19.28 19.32 13.12
C ASN A 243 18.48 18.01 13.00
N PHE A 244 19.19 16.89 13.03
CA PHE A 244 18.60 15.56 13.10
C PHE A 244 17.71 15.41 14.34
N GLY A 245 16.54 14.80 14.15
CA GLY A 245 15.53 14.60 15.21
C GLY A 245 14.64 15.81 15.49
N ASP A 246 14.82 16.94 14.80
CA ASP A 246 13.89 18.08 14.87
C ASP A 246 12.71 17.87 13.90
N SER A 247 11.48 18.09 14.37
CA SER A 247 10.29 18.04 13.51
C SER A 247 10.01 19.41 12.86
N VAL A 248 9.44 19.43 11.66
CA VAL A 248 8.91 20.65 11.02
C VAL A 248 7.45 20.48 10.65
N ALA A 249 6.65 21.52 10.84
CA ALA A 249 5.23 21.51 10.50
C ALA A 249 4.89 22.58 9.46
N SER A 250 4.08 22.23 8.47
CA SER A 250 3.40 23.17 7.58
C SER A 250 1.90 23.14 7.83
N LYS A 251 1.32 24.31 8.13
CA LYS A 251 -0.12 24.47 8.27
C LYS A 251 -0.74 24.90 6.95
N GLU A 252 -1.54 24.01 6.36
CA GLU A 252 -2.18 24.24 5.08
C GLU A 252 -3.70 24.36 5.24
N SER A 253 -4.26 25.38 4.59
CA SER A 253 -5.70 25.54 4.48
C SER A 253 -6.07 25.49 3.02
N ILE A 254 -6.81 24.47 2.61
CA ILE A 254 -7.37 24.38 1.27
C ILE A 254 -8.86 24.72 1.31
N THR A 255 -9.32 25.43 0.30
CA THR A 255 -10.73 25.69 0.04
C THR A 255 -11.12 24.99 -1.24
N ILE A 256 -12.11 24.12 -1.16
CA ILE A 256 -12.68 23.37 -2.27
C ILE A 256 -14.04 23.99 -2.58
N SER A 257 -14.21 24.45 -3.81
CA SER A 257 -15.50 24.91 -4.32
C SER A 257 -16.26 23.74 -4.98
N LYS A 258 -17.60 23.76 -4.92
CA LYS A 258 -18.48 22.69 -5.43
C LYS A 258 -18.29 21.29 -4.81
N LEU A 259 -17.78 21.22 -3.59
CA LEU A 259 -17.82 20.04 -2.73
C LEU A 259 -19.25 19.77 -2.27
N ASP A 260 -19.72 18.53 -2.41
CA ASP A 260 -21.04 18.17 -1.88
C ASP A 260 -21.05 18.18 -0.34
N PRO A 261 -22.14 18.63 0.29
CA PRO A 261 -22.26 18.82 1.74
C PRO A 261 -22.01 17.57 2.59
N ASP A 262 -22.21 16.38 2.00
CA ASP A 262 -22.08 15.09 2.65
C ASP A 262 -20.85 14.30 2.13
N THR A 263 -19.93 14.94 1.41
CA THR A 263 -18.71 14.28 0.91
C THR A 263 -17.74 14.06 2.06
N LEU A 264 -17.37 12.80 2.28
CA LEU A 264 -16.29 12.45 3.20
C LEU A 264 -14.95 12.78 2.54
N VAL A 265 -14.16 13.63 3.19
CA VAL A 265 -12.80 13.94 2.75
C VAL A 265 -11.84 13.04 3.52
N THR A 266 -11.33 12.02 2.85
CA THR A 266 -10.23 11.17 3.35
C THR A 266 -8.90 11.77 2.94
N ILE A 267 -7.87 11.62 3.77
CA ILE A 267 -6.53 12.06 3.42
C ILE A 267 -5.56 10.90 3.67
N THR A 268 -4.72 10.61 2.67
CA THR A 268 -3.81 9.47 2.67
C THR A 268 -2.43 9.94 2.23
N ASP A 269 -1.37 9.57 2.96
CA ASP A 269 -0.01 9.69 2.47
C ASP A 269 0.32 8.50 1.58
N MET A 270 0.58 8.77 0.31
CA MET A 270 0.91 7.77 -0.71
C MET A 270 2.42 7.52 -0.80
N ALA A 271 3.23 8.35 -0.14
CA ALA A 271 4.67 8.26 -0.15
C ALA A 271 5.23 7.71 1.17
N ALA A 272 4.36 7.13 2.02
CA ALA A 272 4.70 6.66 3.36
C ALA A 272 5.90 5.70 3.38
N SER A 273 6.00 4.78 2.42
CA SER A 273 7.17 3.90 2.26
C SER A 273 8.43 4.70 1.92
N THR A 274 8.37 5.59 0.92
CA THR A 274 9.51 6.40 0.48
C THR A 274 9.97 7.44 1.51
N ASN A 275 9.07 7.90 2.37
CA ASN A 275 9.37 8.85 3.43
C ASN A 275 9.46 8.19 4.82
N ARG A 276 9.42 6.86 4.87
CA ARG A 276 9.55 6.03 6.08
C ARG A 276 8.59 6.42 7.21
N GLY A 277 7.38 6.85 6.86
CA GLY A 277 6.36 7.29 7.82
C GLY A 277 6.67 8.62 8.54
N ARG A 278 7.74 9.34 8.14
CA ARG A 278 8.10 10.64 8.75
C ARG A 278 7.06 11.73 8.46
N PHE A 279 6.27 11.59 7.39
CA PHE A 279 5.17 12.49 7.10
C PHE A 279 3.89 12.05 7.80
N ASN A 280 3.48 12.87 8.76
CA ASN A 280 2.23 12.72 9.48
C ASN A 280 1.31 13.89 9.17
N MET A 281 0.01 13.68 9.37
CA MET A 281 -0.95 14.76 9.25
C MET A 281 -1.83 14.80 10.48
N ASP A 282 -1.73 15.90 11.22
CA ASP A 282 -2.52 16.14 12.42
C ASP A 282 -3.94 16.64 12.07
N SER A 283 -4.84 16.52 13.05
CA SER A 283 -6.28 16.82 13.04
C SER A 283 -6.81 17.59 11.83
N ILE A 284 -7.59 16.88 11.01
CA ILE A 284 -8.31 17.46 9.88
C ILE A 284 -9.52 18.21 10.44
N VAL A 285 -9.51 19.54 10.32
CA VAL A 285 -10.67 20.36 10.64
C VAL A 285 -11.33 20.78 9.33
N VAL A 286 -12.49 20.19 9.05
CA VAL A 286 -13.36 20.68 7.98
C VAL A 286 -14.08 21.92 8.51
N GLU A 287 -13.56 23.09 8.15
CA GLU A 287 -14.15 24.38 8.48
C GLU A 287 -15.11 24.82 7.37
N GLY A 288 -16.38 24.99 7.75
CA GLY A 288 -17.40 25.54 6.86
C GLY A 288 -18.61 24.64 6.77
N LYS A 289 -19.80 25.24 6.86
CA LYS A 289 -21.00 24.58 6.36
C LYS A 289 -20.92 24.68 4.85
N ALA A 290 -21.02 23.57 4.15
CA ALA A 290 -21.36 23.58 2.74
C ALA A 290 -22.56 24.51 2.57
N ASP A 291 -22.30 25.69 2.02
CA ASP A 291 -23.36 26.59 1.63
C ASP A 291 -24.15 25.93 0.49
N GLU A 292 -25.32 26.47 0.14
CA GLU A 292 -26.16 25.96 -0.96
C GLU A 292 -25.43 25.92 -2.34
N LYS A 293 -24.14 26.30 -2.38
CA LYS A 293 -23.23 26.33 -3.53
C LYS A 293 -22.06 25.34 -3.42
N GLY A 294 -21.97 24.56 -2.35
CA GLY A 294 -20.98 23.50 -2.16
C GLY A 294 -19.56 24.00 -1.90
N SER A 295 -19.33 25.12 -1.19
CA SER A 295 -17.97 25.50 -0.80
C SER A 295 -17.62 25.00 0.61
N GLY A 296 -16.49 24.30 0.74
CA GLY A 296 -15.95 23.80 2.02
C GLY A 296 -14.48 24.21 2.17
N SER A 297 -14.02 24.47 3.40
CA SER A 297 -12.59 24.60 3.68
C SER A 297 -12.12 23.42 4.52
N VAL A 298 -10.97 22.87 4.14
CA VAL A 298 -10.29 21.82 4.89
C VAL A 298 -8.98 22.43 5.38
N VAL A 299 -8.81 22.45 6.69
CA VAL A 299 -7.58 22.88 7.35
C VAL A 299 -6.91 21.62 7.89
N PHE A 300 -5.64 21.44 7.54
CA PHE A 300 -4.83 20.34 8.02
C PHE A 300 -3.43 20.83 8.33
N ASN A 301 -2.76 20.17 9.27
CA ASN A 301 -1.36 20.43 9.56
C ASN A 301 -0.56 19.23 9.06
N LEU A 302 0.32 19.47 8.11
CA LEU A 302 1.34 18.49 7.72
C LEU A 302 2.49 18.61 8.71
N LEU A 303 2.89 17.48 9.26
CA LEU A 303 4.00 17.34 10.18
C LEU A 303 5.01 16.41 9.54
N PHE A 304 6.24 16.87 9.41
CA PHE A 304 7.37 16.01 9.17
C PHE A 304 8.05 15.80 10.52
N ASP A 305 8.11 14.55 10.96
CA ASP A 305 8.75 14.16 12.21
C ASP A 305 10.00 13.35 11.90
N ASP A 306 11.15 13.96 12.18
CA ASP A 306 12.46 13.37 11.96
C ASP A 306 12.90 12.46 13.12
N ASN A 307 12.02 12.21 14.11
CA ASN A 307 12.31 11.41 15.29
C ASN A 307 11.72 9.99 15.22
N VAL A 308 11.29 9.55 14.04
CA VAL A 308 10.45 8.35 13.86
C VAL A 308 11.23 7.12 13.39
N THR A 309 12.47 7.24 12.88
CA THR A 309 13.29 6.07 12.50
C THR A 309 14.77 6.27 12.87
N GLU A 310 15.48 5.18 13.13
CA GLU A 310 16.86 5.20 13.68
C GLU A 310 17.96 5.55 12.66
N ASP A 311 17.63 5.57 11.36
CA ASP A 311 18.47 6.13 10.31
C ASP A 311 18.21 7.64 10.12
N ASP A 312 18.66 8.47 11.06
CA ASP A 312 18.60 9.94 10.93
C ASP A 312 19.66 10.43 9.93
N VAL A 313 19.37 10.20 8.65
CA VAL A 313 20.24 10.60 7.53
C VAL A 313 19.79 11.90 6.91
N SER A 314 20.77 12.69 6.50
CA SER A 314 20.52 13.89 5.72
C SER A 314 19.88 13.50 4.40
N GLY A 315 18.84 14.20 3.99
CA GLY A 315 18.08 13.76 2.84
C GLY A 315 17.04 14.74 2.35
N VAL A 316 16.48 14.39 1.20
CA VAL A 316 15.33 15.07 0.61
C VAL A 316 14.16 14.09 0.65
N TYR A 317 13.19 14.38 1.50
CA TYR A 317 12.01 13.56 1.67
C TYR A 317 10.83 14.18 0.94
N THR A 318 10.07 13.35 0.21
CA THR A 318 8.89 13.79 -0.52
C THR A 318 7.66 13.09 0.02
N GLY A 319 6.72 13.86 0.57
CA GLY A 319 5.37 13.37 0.88
C GLY A 319 4.43 13.59 -0.30
N GLN A 320 3.56 12.62 -0.60
CA GLN A 320 2.49 12.78 -1.58
C GLN A 320 1.14 12.51 -0.92
N ILE A 321 0.33 13.55 -0.77
CA ILE A 321 -0.92 13.48 -0.01
C ILE A 321 -2.11 13.50 -0.96
N ARG A 322 -2.97 12.49 -0.86
CA ARG A 322 -4.24 12.39 -1.61
C ARG A 322 -5.38 12.91 -0.76
N VAL A 323 -6.19 13.82 -1.29
CA VAL A 323 -7.39 14.39 -0.64
C VAL A 323 -8.65 13.94 -1.40
N GLY A 324 -9.55 13.26 -0.69
CA GLY A 324 -10.72 12.60 -1.25
C GLY A 324 -10.42 11.22 -1.84
N SER A 325 -11.40 10.61 -2.49
CA SER A 325 -11.32 9.23 -3.00
C SER A 325 -10.40 9.04 -4.21
N ALA A 326 -10.00 10.10 -4.93
CA ALA A 326 -8.97 10.05 -5.98
C ALA A 326 -8.57 11.43 -6.54
N SER A 327 -8.94 12.54 -5.90
CA SER A 327 -9.28 13.74 -6.68
C SER A 327 -8.25 14.88 -6.61
N VAL A 328 -7.61 15.15 -5.46
CA VAL A 328 -6.56 16.19 -5.34
C VAL A 328 -5.30 15.61 -4.73
N TYR A 329 -4.15 15.96 -5.32
CA TYR A 329 -2.83 15.51 -4.87
C TYR A 329 -1.96 16.70 -4.47
N LEU A 330 -1.30 16.58 -3.32
CA LEU A 330 -0.30 17.53 -2.84
C LEU A 330 1.04 16.86 -2.74
N GLN A 331 2.11 17.62 -2.95
CA GLN A 331 3.48 17.17 -2.76
C GLN A 331 4.21 18.14 -1.84
N TRP A 332 4.92 17.60 -0.86
CA TRP A 332 5.75 18.40 0.05
C TRP A 332 7.16 17.84 0.11
N GLU A 333 8.14 18.71 -0.14
CA GLU A 333 9.56 18.38 -0.07
C GLU A 333 10.12 18.94 1.23
N VAL A 334 10.77 18.09 2.02
CA VAL A 334 11.44 18.44 3.27
C VAL A 334 12.90 18.02 3.16
N THR A 335 13.79 18.95 3.49
CA THR A 335 15.24 18.70 3.53
C THR A 335 15.72 18.64 4.97
N VAL A 336 16.50 17.62 5.30
CA VAL A 336 17.07 17.43 6.64
C VAL A 336 18.59 17.48 6.54
N GLY A 337 19.23 18.27 7.40
CA GLY A 337 20.68 18.44 7.40
C GLY A 337 21.23 19.14 6.14
N ASP A 338 22.55 19.09 5.94
CA ASP A 338 23.20 19.65 4.73
C ASP A 338 23.49 18.51 3.72
N PRO A 339 22.63 18.27 2.73
CA PRO A 339 22.82 17.19 1.77
C PRO A 339 24.09 17.38 0.91
N GLU A 340 24.62 18.60 0.81
CA GLU A 340 25.87 18.88 0.09
C GLU A 340 27.09 18.44 0.93
N ALA A 341 27.01 18.53 2.26
CA ALA A 341 28.03 18.02 3.17
C ALA A 341 28.10 16.49 3.17
N ASP A 342 26.96 15.81 3.10
CA ASP A 342 26.89 14.35 3.08
C ASP A 342 27.35 13.76 1.73
N MET A 343 27.04 14.42 0.61
CA MET A 343 27.63 14.08 -0.69
C MET A 343 29.15 14.26 -0.72
N LEU A 344 29.68 15.29 -0.05
CA LEU A 344 31.12 15.51 0.07
C LEU A 344 31.79 14.47 0.97
N ALA A 345 31.13 14.04 2.05
CA ALA A 345 31.61 12.97 2.93
C ALA A 345 31.61 11.61 2.21
N ALA A 346 30.55 11.28 1.46
CA ALA A 346 30.47 10.07 0.65
C ALA A 346 31.51 10.05 -0.48
N ALA A 347 31.81 11.20 -1.08
CA ALA A 347 32.85 11.32 -2.10
C ALA A 347 34.28 11.17 -1.52
N ASP A 348 34.51 11.57 -0.27
CA ASP A 348 35.81 11.42 0.41
C ASP A 348 36.07 9.95 0.81
N LEU A 349 35.00 9.20 1.12
CA LEU A 349 35.05 7.76 1.38
C LEU A 349 35.28 6.90 0.10
N GLY A 350 35.07 7.47 -1.09
CA GLY A 350 35.27 6.81 -2.38
C GLY A 350 36.69 6.92 -2.99
N LEU A 351 37.67 7.46 -2.27
CA LEU A 351 39.07 7.62 -2.74
C LEU A 351 40.08 6.62 -2.13
N LEU A 352 39.59 5.62 -1.39
CA LEU A 352 40.38 4.50 -0.91
C LEU A 352 39.71 3.16 -1.24
N ASN A 353 39.60 2.84 -2.53
CA ASN A 353 39.85 1.50 -3.08
C ASN A 353 39.91 1.51 -4.61
#